data_AF-A0A2Z3R0B7-F1
#
_entry.id   AF-A0A2Z3R0B7-F1
#
_cell.length_a   1.000
_cell.length_b   1.000
_cell.length_c   1.000
_cell.angle_alpha   90.00
_cell.angle_beta   90.00
_cell.angle_gamma   90.00
#
_symmetry.space_group_name_H-M   'P 1'
#
loop_
_entity.id
_entity.type
_entity.pdbx_description
1 polymer ?
#
loop_
_entity_poly.entity_id
_entity_poly.type
_entity_poly.pdbx_seq_one_letter_code
_entity_poly.pdbx_strand_id
1 'polypeptide(L)'
;MNSPPTGVLMSRPGITQDQVFAAAQALVDRAQPVTVQALREALGQGSFTTLSQHLRAWRSQAPTPPLPSLPPAIEAVAHQALTRVWTAAWELAQHEVQAARTAAGAEIAQSQAQAQEALQEVTRLERTVQDQEGRIATLQPALATAETRVAAHVAQIGQLEARIAELKAELEEARRQHDERTEECGRLRGELAVYAALAPSDHAKKSGRSPSARPDLQNTHTQEAKTIDGL
;
A
#
# COMPACT_ATOMS: atom_id res chain seq x y z
N MET A 1 -102.92 -53.90 -35.23
CA MET A 1 -102.96 -52.55 -35.83
C MET A 1 -101.62 -51.86 -35.58
N ASN A 2 -101.27 -50.89 -36.44
CA ASN A 2 -100.11 -49.99 -36.41
C ASN A 2 -98.70 -50.51 -36.79
N SER A 3 -98.18 -49.84 -37.82
CA SER A 3 -96.79 -49.60 -38.23
C SER A 3 -96.79 -48.28 -39.03
N PRO A 4 -95.63 -47.71 -39.43
CA PRO A 4 -94.29 -47.78 -38.84
C PRO A 4 -94.12 -46.51 -37.96
N PRO A 5 -93.42 -45.39 -38.30
CA PRO A 5 -92.09 -45.12 -38.89
C PRO A 5 -91.03 -44.85 -37.77
N THR A 6 -89.79 -44.33 -37.94
CA THR A 6 -89.05 -43.75 -39.09
C THR A 6 -87.53 -43.97 -38.91
N GLY A 7 -86.77 -44.04 -40.03
CA GLY A 7 -85.47 -43.37 -40.19
C GLY A 7 -84.27 -43.78 -39.30
N VAL A 8 -83.60 -44.90 -39.62
CA VAL A 8 -82.23 -45.17 -39.15
C VAL A 8 -81.20 -44.74 -40.21
N LEU A 9 -80.37 -43.75 -39.87
CA LEU A 9 -79.13 -43.46 -40.61
C LEU A 9 -78.06 -44.51 -40.28
N MET A 10 -78.08 -45.66 -40.95
CA MET A 10 -76.98 -46.62 -40.88
C MET A 10 -75.81 -46.20 -41.77
N SER A 11 -75.00 -45.27 -41.27
CA SER A 11 -73.62 -45.14 -41.73
C SER A 11 -72.91 -46.47 -41.49
N ARG A 12 -72.32 -47.07 -42.54
CA ARG A 12 -71.59 -48.34 -42.46
C ARG A 12 -70.59 -48.32 -41.29
N PRO A 13 -70.48 -49.40 -40.49
CA PRO A 13 -69.47 -49.46 -39.43
C PRO A 13 -68.07 -49.33 -40.05
N GLY A 14 -67.34 -48.30 -39.65
CA GLY A 14 -65.95 -48.11 -40.05
C GLY A 14 -65.04 -49.17 -39.42
N ILE A 15 -63.90 -49.45 -40.06
CA ILE A 15 -62.87 -50.30 -39.46
C ILE A 15 -62.41 -49.70 -38.14
N THR A 16 -62.33 -50.53 -37.10
CA THR A 16 -61.82 -50.13 -35.79
C THR A 16 -60.31 -50.35 -35.67
N GLN A 17 -59.68 -49.64 -34.74
CA GLN A 17 -58.25 -49.78 -34.46
C GLN A 17 -57.86 -51.23 -34.14
N ASP A 18 -58.64 -51.90 -33.29
CA ASP A 18 -58.36 -53.26 -32.81
C ASP A 18 -58.36 -54.29 -33.95
N GLN A 19 -59.23 -54.10 -34.96
CA GLN A 19 -59.24 -54.93 -36.17
C GLN A 19 -57.95 -54.76 -36.99
N VAL A 20 -57.47 -53.52 -37.14
CA VAL A 20 -56.18 -53.26 -37.82
C VAL A 20 -55.01 -53.83 -37.04
N PHE A 21 -55.05 -53.76 -35.71
CA PHE A 21 -53.97 -54.26 -34.84
C PHE A 21 -53.92 -55.79 -34.86
N ALA A 22 -55.07 -56.47 -34.78
CA ALA A 22 -55.16 -57.92 -34.88
C ALA A 22 -54.72 -58.43 -36.28
N ALA A 23 -55.15 -57.76 -37.35
CA ALA A 23 -54.71 -58.11 -38.71
C ALA A 23 -53.23 -57.81 -38.95
N ALA A 24 -52.68 -56.74 -38.35
CA ALA A 24 -51.26 -56.43 -38.42
C ALA A 24 -50.42 -57.50 -37.69
N GLN A 25 -50.85 -57.94 -36.51
CA GLN A 25 -50.21 -59.03 -35.78
C GLN A 25 -50.27 -60.36 -36.57
N ALA A 26 -51.43 -60.70 -37.13
CA ALA A 26 -51.58 -61.91 -37.95
C ALA A 26 -50.69 -61.90 -39.22
N LEU A 27 -50.31 -60.72 -39.74
CA LEU A 27 -49.31 -60.60 -40.82
C LEU A 27 -47.88 -60.82 -40.29
N VAL A 28 -47.53 -60.31 -39.09
CA VAL A 28 -46.25 -60.59 -38.42
C VAL A 28 -46.08 -62.09 -38.16
N ASP A 29 -47.10 -62.74 -37.60
CA ASP A 29 -47.07 -64.17 -37.24
C ASP A 29 -46.88 -65.07 -38.47
N ARG A 30 -47.25 -64.57 -39.67
CA ARG A 30 -47.05 -65.23 -40.97
C ARG A 30 -45.73 -64.84 -41.66
N ALA A 31 -44.87 -64.07 -40.99
CA ALA A 31 -43.67 -63.44 -41.55
C ALA A 31 -43.93 -62.63 -42.84
N GLN A 32 -45.13 -62.05 -42.97
CA GLN A 32 -45.55 -61.26 -44.14
C GLN A 32 -45.35 -59.75 -43.90
N PRO A 33 -45.06 -58.97 -44.95
CA PRO A 33 -44.81 -57.54 -44.80
C PRO A 33 -46.09 -56.79 -44.41
N VAL A 34 -46.11 -56.23 -43.20
CA VAL A 34 -47.24 -55.47 -42.65
C VAL A 34 -47.39 -54.11 -43.36
N THR A 35 -48.03 -54.14 -44.53
CA THR A 35 -48.32 -52.98 -45.39
C THR A 35 -49.79 -52.59 -45.33
N VAL A 36 -50.11 -51.35 -45.72
CA VAL A 36 -51.50 -50.86 -45.80
C VAL A 36 -52.31 -51.66 -46.82
N GLN A 37 -51.66 -52.16 -47.88
CA GLN A 37 -52.28 -53.02 -48.88
C GLN A 37 -52.59 -54.42 -48.32
N ALA A 38 -51.61 -55.09 -47.70
CA ALA A 38 -51.84 -56.41 -47.08
C ALA A 38 -52.92 -56.35 -45.98
N LEU A 39 -52.98 -55.26 -45.21
CA LEU A 39 -54.06 -55.00 -44.25
C LEU A 39 -55.44 -54.84 -44.92
N ARG A 40 -55.52 -54.14 -46.05
CA ARG A 40 -56.77 -54.01 -46.82
C ARG A 40 -57.21 -55.35 -47.41
N GLU A 41 -56.28 -56.15 -47.91
CA GLU A 41 -56.55 -57.49 -48.45
C GLU A 41 -57.03 -58.44 -47.34
N ALA A 42 -56.42 -58.38 -46.15
CA ALA A 42 -56.82 -59.18 -44.99
C ALA A 42 -58.16 -58.76 -44.36
N LEU A 43 -58.48 -57.46 -44.36
CA LEU A 43 -59.70 -56.91 -43.73
C LEU A 43 -60.86 -56.70 -44.71
N GLY A 44 -60.63 -56.73 -46.02
CA GLY A 44 -61.62 -56.55 -47.09
C GLY A 44 -62.23 -55.14 -47.22
N GLN A 45 -61.91 -54.21 -46.32
CA GLN A 45 -62.52 -52.88 -46.24
C GLN A 45 -61.54 -51.81 -45.72
N GLY A 46 -62.01 -50.58 -45.50
CA GLY A 46 -61.23 -49.46 -44.95
C GLY A 46 -60.52 -48.60 -46.00
N SER A 47 -60.46 -47.29 -45.77
CA SER A 47 -59.69 -46.36 -46.61
C SER A 47 -58.18 -46.51 -46.34
N PHE A 48 -57.35 -46.22 -47.35
CA PHE A 48 -55.89 -46.22 -47.18
C PHE A 48 -55.43 -45.20 -46.12
N THR A 49 -56.15 -44.10 -45.92
CA THR A 49 -55.87 -43.08 -44.90
C THR A 49 -56.14 -43.60 -43.49
N THR A 50 -57.30 -44.22 -43.23
CA THR A 50 -57.63 -44.80 -41.93
C THR A 50 -56.75 -46.01 -41.59
N LEU A 51 -56.49 -46.89 -42.56
CA LEU A 51 -55.59 -48.02 -42.37
C LEU A 51 -54.13 -47.59 -42.12
N SER A 52 -53.64 -46.55 -42.79
CA SER A 52 -52.28 -46.03 -42.53
C SER A 52 -52.15 -45.30 -41.18
N GLN A 53 -53.21 -44.63 -40.72
CA GLN A 53 -53.26 -44.05 -39.37
C GLN A 53 -53.16 -45.13 -38.29
N HIS A 54 -54.01 -46.16 -38.35
CA HIS A 54 -53.97 -47.26 -37.38
C HIS A 54 -52.71 -48.11 -37.51
N LEU A 55 -52.19 -48.36 -38.72
CA LEU A 55 -50.90 -49.05 -38.91
C LEU A 55 -49.73 -48.26 -38.29
N ARG A 56 -49.74 -46.92 -38.36
CA ARG A 56 -48.74 -46.08 -37.68
C ARG A 56 -48.84 -46.22 -36.15
N ALA A 57 -50.06 -46.18 -35.61
CA ALA A 57 -50.30 -46.38 -34.18
C ALA A 57 -49.87 -47.78 -33.70
N TRP A 58 -50.15 -48.82 -34.48
CA TRP A 58 -49.69 -50.19 -34.22
C TRP A 58 -48.17 -50.28 -34.24
N ARG A 59 -47.49 -49.73 -35.26
CA ARG A 59 -46.01 -49.74 -35.33
C ARG A 59 -45.33 -49.01 -34.17
N SER A 60 -45.95 -47.94 -33.62
CA SER A 60 -45.42 -47.28 -32.41
C SER A 60 -45.62 -48.07 -31.12
N GLN A 61 -46.45 -49.11 -31.13
CA GLN A 61 -46.73 -50.00 -29.99
C GLN A 61 -46.18 -51.42 -30.19
N ALA A 62 -45.72 -51.74 -31.40
CA ALA A 62 -45.12 -53.02 -31.73
C ALA A 62 -43.78 -53.19 -30.98
N PRO A 63 -43.50 -54.35 -30.38
CA PRO A 63 -42.19 -54.62 -29.79
C PRO A 63 -41.09 -54.46 -30.84
N THR A 64 -40.11 -53.60 -30.56
CA THR A 64 -38.89 -53.53 -31.38
C THR A 64 -38.22 -54.91 -31.34
N PRO A 65 -37.91 -55.54 -32.49
CA PRO A 65 -37.25 -56.84 -32.49
C PRO A 65 -35.90 -56.73 -31.77
N PRO A 66 -35.53 -57.72 -30.94
CA PRO A 66 -34.24 -57.69 -30.24
C PRO A 66 -33.11 -57.62 -31.27
N LEU A 67 -32.19 -56.68 -31.07
CA LEU A 67 -30.99 -56.58 -31.90
C LEU A 67 -30.20 -57.90 -31.79
N PRO A 68 -29.61 -58.38 -32.89
CA PRO A 68 -28.74 -59.55 -32.83
C PRO A 68 -27.58 -59.25 -31.87
N SER A 69 -27.37 -60.12 -30.88
CA SER A 69 -26.29 -59.98 -29.91
C SER A 69 -24.93 -60.00 -30.61
N LEU A 70 -24.00 -59.13 -30.21
CA LEU A 70 -22.64 -59.17 -30.74
C LEU A 70 -21.99 -60.53 -30.46
N PRO A 71 -21.15 -61.06 -31.37
CA PRO A 71 -20.28 -62.19 -31.06
C PRO A 71 -19.36 -61.84 -29.88
N PRO A 72 -19.19 -62.73 -28.89
CA PRO A 72 -18.45 -62.43 -27.66
C PRO A 72 -16.98 -62.06 -27.91
N ALA A 73 -16.39 -62.52 -29.02
CA ALA A 73 -15.05 -62.12 -29.44
C ALA A 73 -14.95 -60.63 -29.83
N ILE A 74 -15.99 -60.06 -30.45
CA ILE A 74 -16.01 -58.64 -30.82
C ILE A 74 -16.30 -57.78 -29.59
N GLU A 75 -17.23 -58.23 -28.74
CA GLU A 75 -17.55 -57.58 -27.46
C GLU A 75 -16.33 -57.49 -26.53
N ALA A 76 -15.54 -58.56 -26.40
CA ALA A 76 -14.30 -58.55 -25.63
C ALA A 76 -13.26 -57.55 -26.17
N VAL A 77 -13.10 -57.47 -27.49
CA VAL A 77 -12.18 -56.49 -28.13
C VAL A 77 -12.68 -55.06 -27.95
N ALA A 78 -13.99 -54.82 -28.08
CA ALA A 78 -14.60 -53.51 -27.86
C ALA A 78 -14.43 -53.05 -26.40
N HIS A 79 -14.67 -53.92 -25.42
CA HIS A 79 -14.41 -53.62 -24.01
C HIS A 79 -12.93 -53.32 -23.75
N GLN A 80 -11.99 -54.12 -24.27
CA GLN A 80 -10.56 -53.84 -24.11
C GLN A 80 -10.15 -52.49 -24.73
N ALA A 81 -10.69 -52.14 -25.90
CA ALA A 81 -10.44 -50.84 -26.54
C ALA A 81 -10.99 -49.68 -25.68
N LEU A 82 -12.23 -49.80 -25.19
CA LEU A 82 -12.84 -48.81 -24.29
C LEU A 82 -12.06 -48.66 -22.99
N THR A 83 -11.63 -49.76 -22.36
CA THR A 83 -10.80 -49.72 -21.15
C THR A 83 -9.49 -48.99 -21.41
N ARG A 84 -8.80 -49.26 -22.53
CA ARG A 84 -7.54 -48.59 -22.89
C ARG A 84 -7.71 -47.09 -23.13
N VAL A 85 -8.77 -46.69 -23.84
CA VAL A 85 -9.10 -45.27 -24.06
C VAL A 85 -9.44 -44.60 -22.73
N TRP A 86 -10.24 -45.25 -21.88
CA TRP A 86 -10.59 -44.74 -20.56
C TRP A 86 -9.38 -44.59 -19.64
N THR A 87 -8.49 -45.58 -19.56
CA THR A 87 -7.28 -45.50 -18.72
C THR A 87 -6.34 -44.41 -19.22
N ALA A 88 -6.11 -44.30 -20.53
CA ALA A 88 -5.28 -43.24 -21.11
C ALA A 88 -5.87 -41.83 -20.86
N ALA A 89 -7.19 -41.67 -20.99
CA ALA A 89 -7.87 -40.41 -20.69
C ALA A 89 -7.82 -40.06 -19.19
N TRP A 90 -7.97 -41.06 -18.32
CA TRP A 90 -7.84 -40.89 -16.86
C TRP A 90 -6.41 -40.52 -16.46
N GLU A 91 -5.39 -41.20 -16.98
CA GLU A 91 -3.98 -40.91 -16.73
C GLU A 91 -3.60 -39.49 -17.21
N LEU A 92 -4.07 -39.08 -18.39
CA LEU A 92 -3.88 -37.72 -18.90
C LEU A 92 -4.55 -36.68 -17.99
N ALA A 93 -5.82 -36.90 -17.61
CA ALA A 93 -6.53 -35.99 -16.71
C ALA A 93 -5.87 -35.90 -15.33
N GLN A 94 -5.36 -37.02 -14.78
CA GLN A 94 -4.59 -37.01 -13.54
C GLN A 94 -3.27 -36.24 -13.69
N HIS A 95 -2.55 -36.42 -14.80
CA HIS A 95 -1.32 -35.69 -15.09
C HIS A 95 -1.58 -34.18 -15.18
N GLU A 96 -2.62 -33.74 -15.90
CA GLU A 96 -3.02 -32.33 -16.00
C GLU A 96 -3.41 -31.75 -14.64
N VAL A 97 -4.18 -32.49 -13.82
CA VAL A 97 -4.56 -32.05 -12.46
C VAL A 97 -3.32 -31.92 -11.55
N GLN A 98 -2.35 -32.83 -11.63
CA GLN A 98 -1.12 -32.70 -10.84
C GLN A 98 -0.24 -31.54 -11.35
N ALA A 99 -0.11 -31.36 -12.67
CA ALA A 99 0.60 -30.22 -13.26
C ALA A 99 -0.02 -28.89 -12.79
N ALA A 100 -1.35 -28.74 -12.88
CA ALA A 100 -2.07 -27.56 -12.39
C ALA A 100 -1.88 -27.32 -10.88
N ARG A 101 -1.92 -28.38 -10.05
CA ARG A 101 -1.65 -28.28 -8.61
C ARG A 101 -0.23 -27.84 -8.31
N THR A 102 0.77 -28.38 -9.01
CA THR A 102 2.18 -27.99 -8.81
C THR A 102 2.45 -26.56 -9.27
N ALA A 103 1.88 -26.13 -10.40
CA ALA A 103 1.98 -24.75 -10.88
C ALA A 103 1.33 -23.76 -9.91
N ALA A 104 0.09 -24.02 -9.48
CA ALA A 104 -0.60 -23.18 -8.49
C ALA A 104 0.13 -23.15 -7.13
N GLY A 105 0.70 -24.28 -6.69
CA GLY A 105 1.51 -24.34 -5.48
C GLY A 105 2.78 -23.49 -5.58
N ALA A 106 3.45 -23.50 -6.73
CA ALA A 106 4.63 -22.66 -6.99
C ALA A 106 4.27 -21.16 -7.04
N GLU A 107 3.17 -20.79 -7.69
CA GLU A 107 2.69 -19.40 -7.77
C GLU A 107 2.28 -18.88 -6.39
N ILE A 108 1.58 -19.68 -5.57
CA ILE A 108 1.26 -19.34 -4.17
C ILE A 108 2.54 -19.15 -3.35
N ALA A 109 3.52 -20.05 -3.47
CA ALA A 109 4.79 -19.93 -2.75
C ALA A 109 5.58 -18.68 -3.16
N GLN A 110 5.62 -18.36 -4.46
CA GLN A 110 6.26 -17.15 -4.98
C GLN A 110 5.55 -15.89 -4.47
N SER A 111 4.22 -15.85 -4.53
CA SER A 111 3.42 -14.72 -4.03
C SER A 111 3.61 -14.51 -2.52
N GLN A 112 3.68 -15.60 -1.75
CA GLN A 112 3.97 -15.54 -0.31
C GLN A 112 5.38 -15.04 -0.01
N ALA A 113 6.40 -15.47 -0.77
CA ALA A 113 7.77 -14.96 -0.62
C ALA A 113 7.85 -13.46 -0.92
N GLN A 114 7.26 -13.01 -2.04
CA GLN A 114 7.20 -11.59 -2.39
C GLN A 114 6.45 -10.76 -1.34
N ALA A 115 5.36 -11.28 -0.77
CA ALA A 115 4.64 -10.61 0.31
C ALA A 115 5.47 -10.51 1.60
N GLN A 116 6.26 -11.55 1.94
CA GLN A 116 7.16 -11.53 3.09
C GLN A 116 8.32 -10.52 2.90
N GLU A 117 8.93 -10.48 1.72
CA GLU A 117 9.96 -9.49 1.37
C GLU A 117 9.41 -8.06 1.44
N ALA A 118 8.21 -7.81 0.89
CA ALA A 118 7.55 -6.52 0.97
C ALA A 118 7.26 -6.09 2.41
N LEU A 119 6.79 -6.99 3.29
CA LEU A 119 6.56 -6.71 4.71
C LEU A 119 7.85 -6.42 5.48
N GLN A 120 8.96 -7.11 5.15
CA GLN A 120 10.27 -6.83 5.72
C GLN A 120 10.77 -5.44 5.33
N GLU A 121 10.62 -5.05 4.06
CA GLU A 121 11.00 -3.72 3.58
C GLU A 121 10.11 -2.61 4.18
N VAL A 122 8.80 -2.83 4.32
CA VAL A 122 7.90 -1.91 5.05
C VAL A 122 8.39 -1.71 6.48
N THR A 123 8.65 -2.81 7.21
CA THR A 123 9.16 -2.74 8.60
C THR A 123 10.50 -2.00 8.69
N ARG A 124 11.38 -2.15 7.70
CA ARG A 124 12.67 -1.45 7.61
C ARG A 124 12.48 0.05 7.34
N LEU A 125 11.56 0.42 6.44
CA LEU A 125 11.24 1.80 6.11
C LEU A 125 10.56 2.51 7.29
N GLU A 126 9.58 1.88 7.95
CA GLU A 126 8.93 2.40 9.16
C GLU A 126 9.94 2.72 10.26
N ARG A 127 10.88 1.81 10.55
CA ARG A 127 11.97 2.07 11.50
C ARG A 127 12.87 3.22 11.07
N THR A 128 13.12 3.37 9.76
CA THR A 128 13.94 4.45 9.22
C THR A 128 13.25 5.81 9.37
N VAL A 129 11.94 5.87 9.12
CA VAL A 129 11.11 7.07 9.35
C VAL A 129 11.13 7.42 10.84
N GLN A 130 10.92 6.46 11.73
CA GLN A 130 10.94 6.69 13.19
C GLN A 130 12.29 7.23 13.70
N ASP A 131 13.43 6.72 13.20
CA ASP A 131 14.76 7.27 13.50
C ASP A 131 14.89 8.72 13.01
N GLN A 132 14.48 8.98 11.77
CA GLN A 132 14.54 10.33 11.19
C GLN A 132 13.65 11.32 11.92
N GLU A 133 12.44 10.93 12.32
CA GLU A 133 11.54 11.74 13.16
C GLU A 133 12.16 12.04 14.53
N GLY A 134 12.76 11.04 15.20
CA GLY A 134 13.48 11.24 16.45
C GLY A 134 14.69 12.17 16.32
N ARG A 135 15.40 12.10 15.19
CA ARG A 135 16.51 13.01 14.85
C ARG A 135 16.03 14.43 14.55
N ILE A 136 14.90 14.60 13.88
CA ILE A 136 14.28 15.92 13.65
C ILE A 136 13.82 16.53 14.98
N ALA A 137 13.14 15.74 15.81
CA ALA A 137 12.64 16.15 17.13
C ALA A 137 13.75 16.55 18.12
N THR A 138 14.98 16.03 17.94
CA THR A 138 16.16 16.42 18.74
C THR A 138 16.93 17.59 18.13
N LEU A 139 17.06 17.65 16.80
CA LEU A 139 17.81 18.71 16.11
C LEU A 139 17.06 20.05 16.07
N GLN A 140 15.73 20.06 15.92
CA GLN A 140 14.94 21.29 15.91
C GLN A 140 15.09 22.15 17.18
N PRO A 141 14.90 21.62 18.42
CA PRO A 141 15.08 22.42 19.63
C PRO A 141 16.56 22.77 19.88
N ALA A 142 17.51 21.93 19.46
CA ALA A 142 18.93 22.25 19.53
C ALA A 142 19.29 23.45 18.62
N LEU A 143 18.74 23.50 17.40
CA LEU A 143 18.91 24.63 16.48
C LEU A 143 18.30 25.92 17.06
N ALA A 144 17.05 25.88 17.51
CA ALA A 144 16.39 27.04 18.13
C ALA A 144 17.14 27.56 19.38
N THR A 145 17.72 26.65 20.16
CA THR A 145 18.60 27.00 21.30
C THR A 145 19.89 27.67 20.82
N ALA A 146 20.52 27.16 19.76
CA ALA A 146 21.72 27.76 19.17
C ALA A 146 21.43 29.15 18.57
N GLU A 147 20.33 29.32 17.85
CA GLU A 147 19.87 30.61 17.31
C GLU A 147 19.63 31.63 18.43
N THR A 148 18.97 31.22 19.52
CA THR A 148 18.76 32.07 20.71
C THR A 148 20.08 32.50 21.35
N ARG A 149 21.06 31.59 21.47
CA ARG A 149 22.40 31.91 21.98
C ARG A 149 23.17 32.86 21.07
N VAL A 150 23.09 32.69 19.74
CA VAL A 150 23.70 33.61 18.77
C VAL A 150 23.09 35.00 18.90
N ALA A 151 21.75 35.11 18.98
CA ALA A 151 21.08 36.39 19.18
C ALA A 151 21.51 37.08 20.50
N ALA A 152 21.65 36.32 21.60
CA ALA A 152 22.13 36.84 22.87
C ALA A 152 23.58 37.34 22.79
N HIS A 153 24.49 36.61 22.13
CA HIS A 153 25.87 37.06 21.93
C HIS A 153 25.97 38.29 21.03
N VAL A 154 25.15 38.39 19.96
CA VAL A 154 25.09 39.60 19.12
C VAL A 154 24.63 40.82 19.93
N ALA A 155 23.60 40.67 20.78
CA ALA A 155 23.17 41.75 21.68
C ALA A 155 24.25 42.15 22.69
N GLN A 156 24.97 41.18 23.26
CA GLN A 156 26.09 41.42 24.18
C GLN A 156 27.26 42.14 23.50
N ILE A 157 27.60 41.79 22.26
CA ILE A 157 28.62 42.48 21.47
C ILE A 157 28.22 43.95 21.28
N GLY A 158 26.99 44.23 20.85
CA GLY A 158 26.51 45.61 20.70
C GLY A 158 26.51 46.43 22.00
N GLN A 159 26.21 45.80 23.15
CA GLN A 159 26.33 46.45 24.46
C GLN A 159 27.79 46.78 24.82
N LEU A 160 28.73 45.87 24.54
CA LEU A 160 30.15 46.08 24.78
C LEU A 160 30.72 47.16 23.85
N GLU A 161 30.34 47.17 22.56
CA GLU A 161 30.73 48.21 21.61
C GLU A 161 30.23 49.59 22.05
N ALA A 162 28.98 49.70 22.50
CA ALA A 162 28.42 50.93 23.05
C ALA A 162 29.19 51.39 24.30
N ARG A 163 29.49 50.50 25.25
CA ARG A 163 30.26 50.85 26.45
C ARG A 163 31.72 51.23 26.13
N ILE A 164 32.33 50.63 25.11
CA ILE A 164 33.66 51.03 24.60
C ILE A 164 33.61 52.43 23.98
N ALA A 165 32.55 52.78 23.25
CA ALA A 165 32.37 54.12 22.69
C ALA A 165 32.18 55.18 23.79
N GLU A 166 31.35 54.87 24.80
CA GLU A 166 31.12 55.70 25.98
C GLU A 166 32.40 55.93 26.78
N LEU A 167 33.13 54.87 27.15
CA LEU A 167 34.41 54.96 27.86
C LEU A 167 35.48 55.75 27.08
N LYS A 168 35.47 55.69 25.74
CA LYS A 168 36.36 56.52 24.91
C LYS A 168 35.97 58.00 25.00
N ALA A 169 34.67 58.33 24.96
CA ALA A 169 34.21 59.70 25.12
C ALA A 169 34.51 60.25 26.53
N GLU A 170 34.28 59.46 27.58
CA GLU A 170 34.68 59.77 28.97
C GLU A 170 36.19 60.04 29.06
N LEU A 171 37.03 59.23 28.41
CA LEU A 171 38.48 59.37 28.41
C LEU A 171 38.97 60.65 27.70
N GLU A 172 38.42 60.97 26.53
CA GLU A 172 38.80 62.21 25.81
C GLU A 172 38.33 63.47 26.57
N GLU A 173 37.15 63.44 27.20
CA GLU A 173 36.69 64.54 28.06
C GLU A 173 37.57 64.68 29.32
N ALA A 174 37.95 63.58 29.97
CA ALA A 174 38.86 63.61 31.11
C ALA A 174 40.26 64.13 30.75
N ARG A 175 40.75 63.84 29.52
CA ARG A 175 41.98 64.43 28.97
C ARG A 175 41.84 65.93 28.76
N ARG A 176 40.76 66.38 28.12
CA ARG A 176 40.45 67.81 27.93
C ARG A 176 40.48 68.58 29.25
N GLN A 177 39.81 68.05 30.28
CA GLN A 177 39.80 68.63 31.64
C GLN A 177 41.15 68.55 32.38
N HIS A 178 42.00 67.58 32.05
CA HIS A 178 43.37 67.51 32.57
C HIS A 178 44.24 68.60 31.94
N ASP A 179 44.12 68.79 30.63
CA ASP A 179 44.94 69.74 29.88
C ASP A 179 44.53 71.18 30.22
N GLU A 180 43.23 71.49 30.31
CA GLU A 180 42.71 72.78 30.81
C GLU A 180 43.26 73.12 32.21
N ARG A 181 43.23 72.15 33.15
CA ARG A 181 43.80 72.36 34.50
C ARG A 181 45.31 72.49 34.49
N THR A 182 46.00 71.86 33.54
CA THR A 182 47.45 71.96 33.37
C THR A 182 47.84 73.34 32.84
N GLU A 183 47.09 73.88 31.88
CA GLU A 183 47.22 75.25 31.38
C GLU A 183 46.92 76.28 32.48
N GLU A 184 45.84 76.12 33.25
CA GLU A 184 45.54 77.01 34.37
C GLU A 184 46.63 76.98 35.44
N CYS A 185 47.12 75.79 35.81
CA CYS A 185 48.26 75.66 36.72
C CYS A 185 49.53 76.32 36.15
N GLY A 186 49.72 76.30 34.83
CA GLY A 186 50.78 77.01 34.12
C GLY A 186 50.63 78.53 34.23
N ARG A 187 49.43 79.05 33.95
CA ARG A 187 49.06 80.48 34.07
C ARG A 187 49.31 80.99 35.49
N LEU A 188 48.76 80.31 36.50
CA LEU A 188 48.92 80.69 37.91
C LEU A 188 50.39 80.64 38.37
N ARG A 189 51.17 79.67 37.91
CA ARG A 189 52.63 79.65 38.16
C ARG A 189 53.35 80.83 37.50
N GLY A 190 52.95 81.22 36.28
CA GLY A 190 53.46 82.41 35.60
C GLY A 190 53.15 83.70 36.36
N GLU A 191 51.90 83.88 36.77
CA GLU A 191 51.47 85.02 37.61
C GLU A 191 52.24 85.07 38.93
N LEU A 192 52.37 83.96 39.64
CA LEU A 192 53.16 83.87 40.87
C LEU A 192 54.65 84.22 40.65
N ALA A 193 55.23 83.82 39.52
CA ALA A 193 56.61 84.18 39.18
C ALA A 193 56.77 85.69 38.91
N VAL A 194 55.78 86.33 38.28
CA VAL A 194 55.75 87.79 38.08
C VAL A 194 55.58 88.52 39.42
N TYR A 195 54.66 88.08 40.28
CA TYR A 195 54.52 88.66 41.63
C TYR A 195 55.80 88.49 42.47
N ALA A 196 56.47 87.34 42.40
CA ALA A 196 57.73 87.10 43.08
C ALA A 196 58.88 87.99 42.56
N ALA A 197 58.89 88.31 41.26
CA ALA A 197 59.87 89.23 40.66
C ALA A 197 59.60 90.71 41.00
N LEU A 198 58.36 91.07 41.35
CA LEU A 198 57.95 92.42 41.75
C LEU A 198 58.03 92.67 43.27
N ALA A 199 58.23 91.63 44.07
CA ALA A 199 58.39 91.76 45.52
C ALA A 199 59.80 92.29 45.89
N PRO A 200 59.93 93.27 46.80
CA PRO A 200 61.24 93.72 47.27
C PRO A 200 61.95 92.60 48.05
N SER A 201 63.23 92.39 47.75
CA SER A 201 64.07 91.37 48.40
C SER A 201 64.49 91.81 49.81
N ASP A 202 63.75 91.38 50.83
CA ASP A 202 64.27 91.28 52.19
C ASP A 202 64.75 89.85 52.50
N HIS A 203 66.01 89.75 52.94
CA HIS A 203 66.70 88.47 53.16
C HIS A 203 66.30 87.78 54.47
N ALA A 204 66.26 86.44 54.48
CA ALA A 204 66.86 85.66 55.57
C ALA A 204 67.14 84.18 55.21
N LYS A 205 68.42 83.78 55.28
CA LYS A 205 68.82 82.37 55.43
C LYS A 205 68.17 81.76 56.68
N LYS A 206 67.74 80.49 56.61
CA LYS A 206 67.94 79.55 57.73
C LYS A 206 68.06 78.10 57.25
N SER A 207 69.06 77.43 57.80
CA SER A 207 69.40 76.01 57.62
C SER A 207 68.37 75.08 58.28
N GLY A 208 68.11 73.90 57.70
CA GLY A 208 67.28 72.91 58.37
C GLY A 208 67.07 71.56 57.68
N ARG A 209 68.08 70.68 57.76
CA ARG A 209 67.92 69.24 58.05
C ARG A 209 67.00 68.39 57.13
N SER A 210 67.61 67.52 56.32
CA SER A 210 66.95 66.32 55.79
C SER A 210 66.40 65.43 56.93
N PRO A 211 65.29 64.74 56.69
CA PRO A 211 65.22 63.33 57.06
C PRO A 211 64.82 62.43 55.88
N SER A 212 65.48 61.28 55.83
CA SER A 212 65.08 60.13 55.03
C SER A 212 63.71 59.60 55.49
N ALA A 213 62.84 59.25 54.54
CA ALA A 213 61.95 58.08 54.63
C ALA A 213 61.29 57.81 53.27
N ARG A 214 61.70 56.74 52.59
CA ARG A 214 60.78 55.98 51.73
C ARG A 214 59.97 55.05 52.64
N PRO A 215 58.65 54.96 52.47
CA PRO A 215 57.91 53.75 52.78
C PRO A 215 57.80 52.91 51.51
N ASP A 216 58.40 51.72 51.51
CA ASP A 216 57.94 50.66 50.61
C ASP A 216 56.52 50.27 51.02
N LEU A 217 55.57 50.31 50.08
CA LEU A 217 54.27 49.66 50.23
C LEU A 217 54.04 48.71 49.05
N GLN A 218 54.59 47.51 49.27
CA GLN A 218 54.07 46.20 48.87
C GLN A 218 53.18 46.13 47.63
N ASN A 219 53.79 45.58 46.58
CA ASN A 219 53.13 44.87 45.49
C ASN A 219 52.17 43.79 46.05
N THR A 220 50.86 44.02 46.03
CA THR A 220 49.85 42.96 46.24
C THR A 220 49.35 42.43 44.91
N HIS A 221 50.05 41.41 44.42
CA HIS A 221 49.58 40.56 43.35
C HIS A 221 48.45 39.66 43.90
N THR A 222 47.19 40.04 43.68
CA THR A 222 46.05 39.13 43.86
C THR A 222 45.56 38.69 42.51
N GLN A 223 45.90 37.46 42.13
CA GLN A 223 45.26 36.76 41.02
C GLN A 223 43.83 36.38 41.45
N GLU A 224 42.80 36.95 40.82
CA GLU A 224 41.50 36.30 40.73
C GLU A 224 41.33 35.69 39.34
N ALA A 225 42.09 34.62 39.09
CA ALA A 225 41.72 33.65 38.09
C ALA A 225 40.62 32.75 38.67
N LYS A 226 39.36 33.07 38.39
CA LYS A 226 38.23 32.15 38.59
C LYS A 226 37.62 31.77 37.25
N THR A 227 38.10 30.65 36.75
CA THR A 227 37.33 29.57 36.12
C THR A 227 36.08 29.99 35.36
N ILE A 228 36.23 30.13 34.04
CA ILE A 228 35.21 29.66 33.12
C ILE A 228 35.34 28.14 33.08
N ASP A 229 34.39 27.41 33.66
CA ASP A 229 33.86 26.17 33.07
C ASP A 229 32.54 25.75 33.73
N GLY A 230 31.63 25.18 32.94
CA GLY A 230 30.42 24.51 33.44
C GLY A 230 29.13 25.34 33.55
N LEU A 231 28.52 25.69 32.41
CA LEU A 231 27.10 25.42 32.06
C LEU A 231 26.82 25.74 30.58
#